data_AF-A0A959NSM1-F1
#
_entry.id   AF-A0A959NSM1-F1
#
_cell.length_a   1.000
_cell.length_b   1.000
_cell.length_c   1.000
_cell.angle_alpha   90.00
_cell.angle_beta   90.00
_cell.angle_gamma   90.00
#
_symmetry.space_group_name_H-M   'P 1'
#
loop_
_entity.id
_entity.type
_entity.pdbx_description
1 polymer ?
#
loop_
_entity_poly.entity_id
_entity_poly.type
_entity_poly.pdbx_seq_one_letter_code
_entity_poly.pdbx_strand_id
1 'polypeptide(L)'
;MDLLNMLTSQLGIKEEQAAGGAGLLFKLAKEKLGGDFSQVSSAIPDVTNLISKAPEESSGVGGGLMGAIGGIASSLGADKLGNLASLAGGFSKLDLDAGMITKFIPIVMEFVKSKAGSGVVDLLSKVLK
;
A
#
# COMPACT_ATOMS: atom_id res chain seq x y z
N MET A 1 19.44 6.26 -3.19
CA MET A 1 18.10 6.89 -3.26
C MET A 1 17.15 6.08 -2.41
N ASP A 2 16.47 6.78 -1.52
CA ASP A 2 15.51 6.23 -0.57
C ASP A 2 14.10 6.53 -1.05
N LEU A 3 13.17 5.62 -0.78
CA LEU A 3 11.79 5.73 -1.25
C LEU A 3 11.12 7.05 -0.79
N LEU A 4 11.37 7.46 0.46
CA LEU A 4 10.81 8.70 1.01
C LEU A 4 11.27 9.91 0.22
N ASN A 5 12.58 9.99 -0.07
CA ASN A 5 13.15 11.08 -0.87
C ASN A 5 12.58 11.10 -2.30
N MET A 6 12.34 9.94 -2.91
CA MET A 6 11.70 9.86 -4.23
C MET A 6 10.26 10.39 -4.19
N LEU A 7 9.48 9.97 -3.19
CA LEU A 7 8.08 10.37 -3.03
C LEU A 7 7.94 11.86 -2.71
N THR A 8 8.70 12.38 -1.74
CA THR A 8 8.63 13.81 -1.36
C THR A 8 9.07 14.71 -2.50
N SER A 9 10.17 14.37 -3.19
CA SER A 9 10.70 15.18 -4.29
C SER A 9 9.81 15.17 -5.53
N GLN A 10 9.22 14.02 -5.89
CA GLN A 10 8.38 13.91 -7.09
C GLN A 10 6.95 14.39 -6.87
N LEU A 11 6.41 14.22 -5.68
CA LEU A 11 5.00 14.51 -5.39
C LEU A 11 4.77 15.79 -4.59
N GLY A 12 5.83 16.42 -4.08
CA GLY A 12 5.74 17.65 -3.29
C GLY A 12 5.03 17.45 -1.94
N ILE A 13 5.10 16.23 -1.38
CA ILE A 13 4.45 15.85 -0.13
C ILE A 13 5.45 15.85 1.04
N LYS A 14 4.94 15.82 2.27
CA LYS A 14 5.76 15.70 3.49
C LYS A 14 6.32 14.29 3.66
N GLU A 15 7.42 14.16 4.39
CA GLU A 15 8.04 12.86 4.68
C GLU A 15 7.08 11.92 5.42
N GLU A 16 6.27 12.44 6.34
CA GLU A 16 5.25 11.66 7.07
C GLU A 16 4.19 11.09 6.12
N GLN A 17 3.77 11.88 5.12
CA GLN A 17 2.81 11.46 4.10
C GLN A 17 3.42 10.40 3.16
N ALA A 18 4.68 10.60 2.77
CA ALA A 18 5.42 9.62 1.98
C ALA A 18 5.58 8.30 2.73
N ALA A 19 5.95 8.36 4.01
CA ALA A 19 6.16 7.18 4.85
C ALA A 19 4.85 6.44 5.14
N GLY A 20 3.80 7.17 5.52
CA GLY A 20 2.50 6.58 5.76
C GLY A 20 1.87 5.99 4.49
N GLY A 21 1.95 6.70 3.36
CA GLY A 21 1.39 6.24 2.08
C GLY A 21 2.13 5.02 1.51
N ALA A 22 3.47 5.02 1.57
CA ALA A 22 4.26 3.83 1.24
C ALA A 22 3.97 2.67 2.19
N GLY A 23 3.84 2.96 3.49
CA GLY A 23 3.45 2.00 4.51
C GLY A 23 2.13 1.30 4.20
N LEU A 24 1.11 2.06 3.79
CA LEU A 24 -0.20 1.50 3.40
C LEU A 24 -0.08 0.54 2.21
N LEU A 25 0.69 0.90 1.18
CA LEU A 25 0.92 0.05 0.01
C LEU A 25 1.64 -1.25 0.39
N PHE A 26 2.68 -1.16 1.22
CA PHE A 26 3.41 -2.34 1.69
C PHE A 26 2.61 -3.18 2.67
N LYS A 27 1.72 -2.56 3.47
CA LYS A 27 0.81 -3.28 4.37
C LYS A 27 -0.17 -4.12 3.57
N LEU A 28 -0.81 -3.52 2.55
CA LEU A 28 -1.69 -4.25 1.65
C LEU A 28 -0.94 -5.38 0.92
N ALA A 29 0.28 -5.11 0.44
CA ALA A 29 1.12 -6.12 -0.17
C ALA A 29 1.42 -7.27 0.81
N LYS A 30 1.72 -6.97 2.08
CA LYS A 30 1.94 -7.98 3.12
C LYS A 30 0.70 -8.84 3.36
N GLU A 31 -0.47 -8.22 3.42
CA GLU A 31 -1.75 -8.93 3.63
C GLU A 31 -2.13 -9.84 2.45
N LYS A 32 -1.88 -9.39 1.21
CA LYS A 32 -2.24 -10.14 0.00
C LYS A 32 -1.18 -11.18 -0.42
N LEU A 33 0.10 -10.91 -0.19
CA LEU A 33 1.19 -11.83 -0.52
C LEU A 33 1.43 -12.88 0.58
N GLY A 34 1.05 -12.60 1.83
CA GLY A 34 1.26 -13.51 2.94
C GLY A 34 2.75 -13.90 3.08
N GLY A 35 3.05 -15.19 2.93
CA GLY A 35 4.42 -15.73 3.02
C GLY A 35 5.38 -15.17 1.97
N ASP A 36 4.90 -14.82 0.78
CA ASP A 36 5.73 -14.26 -0.29
C ASP A 36 6.25 -12.85 0.04
N PHE A 37 5.62 -12.16 1.00
CA PHE A 37 6.07 -10.84 1.46
C PHE A 37 7.47 -10.88 2.08
N SER A 38 7.94 -12.04 2.58
CA SER A 38 9.30 -12.20 3.09
C SER A 38 10.36 -11.86 2.04
N GLN A 39 10.08 -12.03 0.74
CA GLN A 39 10.99 -11.61 -0.33
C GLN A 39 11.09 -10.09 -0.44
N VAL A 40 9.97 -9.38 -0.21
CA VAL A 40 9.93 -7.91 -0.18
C VAL A 40 10.67 -7.39 1.04
N SER A 41 10.39 -7.93 2.24
CA SER A 41 11.00 -7.45 3.48
C SER A 41 12.48 -7.79 3.62
N SER A 42 12.95 -8.85 2.97
CA SER A 42 14.39 -9.15 2.91
C SER A 42 15.15 -8.19 2.00
N ALA A 43 14.51 -7.71 0.93
CA ALA A 43 15.14 -6.80 -0.02
C ALA A 43 15.00 -5.32 0.37
N ILE A 44 14.01 -4.98 1.20
CA ILE A 44 13.75 -3.62 1.67
C ILE A 44 13.76 -3.63 3.20
N PRO A 45 14.93 -3.43 3.84
CA PRO A 45 15.08 -3.58 5.29
C PRO A 45 14.16 -2.65 6.10
N ASP A 46 13.88 -1.45 5.59
CA ASP A 46 13.00 -0.47 6.25
C ASP A 46 11.50 -0.68 6.00
N VAL A 47 11.10 -1.71 5.24
CA VAL A 47 9.69 -1.89 4.85
C VAL A 47 8.78 -2.07 6.07
N THR A 48 9.25 -2.78 7.09
CA THR A 48 8.48 -3.01 8.32
C THR A 48 8.26 -1.71 9.08
N ASN A 49 9.27 -0.85 9.14
CA ASN A 49 9.17 0.47 9.75
C ASN A 49 8.20 1.37 8.98
N LEU A 50 8.22 1.33 7.64
CA LEU A 50 7.24 2.04 6.81
C LEU A 50 5.81 1.54 7.07
N ILE A 51 5.60 0.23 7.13
CA ILE A 51 4.29 -0.36 7.46
C ILE A 51 3.80 0.13 8.83
N SER A 52 4.69 0.21 9.83
CA SER A 52 4.34 0.73 11.16
C SER A 52 4.02 2.22 11.16
N LYS A 53 4.51 3.00 10.17
CA LYS A 53 4.16 4.41 9.97
C LYS A 53 2.88 4.60 9.16
N ALA A 54 2.35 3.54 8.56
CA ALA A 54 1.04 3.60 7.92
C ALA A 54 0.00 3.98 8.97
N PRO A 55 -0.93 4.93 8.69
CA PRO A 55 -2.03 5.16 9.58
C PRO A 55 -2.77 3.83 9.75
N GLU A 56 -3.15 3.53 10.98
CA GLU A 56 -4.02 2.39 11.21
C GLU A 56 -5.30 2.68 10.43
N GLU A 57 -5.48 1.99 9.30
CA GLU A 57 -6.81 1.68 8.78
C GLU A 57 -7.60 1.28 10.01
N SER A 58 -8.67 2.02 10.29
CA SER A 58 -9.59 1.55 11.31
C SER A 58 -10.16 0.29 10.68
N SER A 59 -9.52 -0.84 10.95
CA SER A 59 -10.16 -2.13 10.95
C SER A 59 -11.22 -2.04 12.04
N GLY A 60 -12.27 -1.28 11.76
CA GLY A 60 -13.57 -1.41 12.37
C GLY A 60 -14.10 -2.76 11.93
N VAL A 61 -13.48 -3.81 12.45
CA VAL A 61 -14.15 -5.05 12.82
C VAL A 61 -15.06 -4.67 14.00
N GLY A 62 -16.09 -3.91 13.65
CA GLY A 62 -17.11 -3.34 14.53
C GLY A 62 -18.48 -3.68 13.98
N GLY A 63 -18.73 -4.98 13.79
CA GLY A 63 -20.02 -5.68 13.92
C GLY A 63 -21.23 -5.33 13.04
N GLY A 64 -21.35 -4.15 12.41
CA GLY A 64 -22.63 -3.72 11.84
C GLY A 64 -22.74 -3.72 10.32
N LEU A 65 -21.67 -3.33 9.61
CA LEU A 65 -21.73 -2.95 8.20
C LEU A 65 -20.97 -3.93 7.27
N MET A 66 -20.01 -4.69 7.82
CA MET A 66 -19.22 -5.69 7.08
C MET A 66 -20.03 -6.93 6.68
N GLY A 67 -21.13 -7.25 7.37
CA GLY A 67 -22.04 -8.35 6.98
C GLY A 67 -22.83 -8.05 5.71
N ALA A 68 -23.20 -6.78 5.49
CA ALA A 68 -23.94 -6.36 4.29
C ALA A 68 -23.02 -6.15 3.09
N ILE A 69 -21.77 -5.70 3.30
CA ILE A 69 -20.78 -5.52 2.23
C ILE A 69 -20.08 -6.84 1.85
N GLY A 70 -19.84 -7.76 2.81
CA GLY A 70 -19.26 -9.07 2.52
C GLY A 70 -20.13 -9.92 1.57
N GLY A 71 -21.46 -9.74 1.61
CA GLY A 71 -22.40 -10.43 0.72
C GLY A 71 -22.38 -9.94 -0.74
N ILE A 72 -22.04 -8.67 -0.99
CA ILE A 72 -21.97 -8.08 -2.33
C ILE A 72 -20.56 -8.09 -2.92
N ALA A 73 -19.51 -7.96 -2.09
CA ALA A 73 -18.12 -8.01 -2.54
C ALA A 73 -17.71 -9.40 -3.07
N SER A 74 -18.34 -10.46 -2.56
CA SER A 74 -18.04 -11.83 -2.96
C SER A 74 -18.50 -12.20 -4.37
N SER A 75 -19.38 -11.41 -5.01
CA SER A 75 -19.98 -11.78 -6.31
C SER A 75 -19.43 -11.00 -7.52
N LEU A 76 -18.75 -9.86 -7.31
CA LEU A 76 -18.31 -8.97 -8.39
C LEU A 76 -16.84 -8.57 -8.26
N GLY A 77 -15.88 -9.47 -8.50
CA GLY A 77 -14.47 -9.11 -8.80
C GLY A 77 -13.85 -7.99 -7.94
N ALA A 78 -14.23 -7.93 -6.66
CA ALA A 78 -14.17 -6.71 -5.84
C ALA A 78 -12.80 -6.47 -5.21
N ASP A 79 -11.84 -7.37 -5.42
CA ASP A 79 -10.51 -7.27 -4.82
C ASP A 79 -9.78 -5.98 -5.21
N LYS A 80 -9.83 -5.60 -6.49
CA LYS A 80 -9.13 -4.38 -6.95
C LYS A 80 -9.78 -3.11 -6.41
N LEU A 81 -11.10 -3.03 -6.46
CA LEU A 81 -11.87 -1.88 -5.98
C LEU A 81 -11.78 -1.78 -4.44
N GLY A 82 -11.84 -2.92 -3.75
CA GLY A 82 -11.68 -3.02 -2.30
C GLY A 82 -10.28 -2.63 -1.83
N ASN A 83 -9.24 -3.09 -2.53
CA ASN A 83 -7.86 -2.70 -2.26
C ASN A 83 -7.66 -1.19 -2.43
N LEU A 84 -8.18 -0.60 -3.51
CA LEU A 84 -8.05 0.84 -3.73
C LEU A 84 -8.86 1.65 -2.72
N ALA A 85 -10.06 1.17 -2.35
CA ALA A 85 -10.91 1.81 -1.35
C ALA A 85 -10.28 1.78 0.06
N SER A 86 -9.69 0.65 0.44
CA SER A 86 -8.90 0.51 1.68
C SER A 86 -7.72 1.49 1.70
N LEU A 87 -6.95 1.56 0.61
CA LEU A 87 -5.87 2.55 0.50
C LEU A 87 -6.40 3.99 0.55
N ALA A 88 -7.54 4.29 -0.07
CA ALA A 88 -8.13 5.63 -0.06
C ALA A 88 -8.45 6.11 1.37
N GLY A 89 -9.01 5.24 2.22
CA GLY A 89 -9.26 5.56 3.61
C GLY A 89 -7.98 5.93 4.38
N GLY A 90 -6.92 5.13 4.20
CA GLY A 90 -5.62 5.42 4.78
C GLY A 90 -4.95 6.69 4.24
N PHE A 91 -5.01 6.94 2.93
CA PHE A 91 -4.44 8.14 2.32
C PHE A 91 -5.18 9.40 2.78
N SER A 92 -6.51 9.36 2.91
CA SER A 92 -7.28 10.49 3.45
C SER A 92 -6.88 10.83 4.89
N LYS A 93 -6.52 9.84 5.73
CA LYS A 93 -5.98 10.11 7.08
C LYS A 93 -4.62 10.82 7.07
N LEU A 94 -3.89 10.74 5.97
CA LEU A 94 -2.62 11.44 5.75
C LEU A 94 -2.82 12.80 5.06
N ASP A 95 -4.07 13.26 4.93
CA ASP A 95 -4.41 14.46 4.16
C ASP A 95 -3.95 14.34 2.69
N LEU A 96 -3.98 13.11 2.13
CA LEU A 96 -3.67 12.81 0.74
C LEU A 96 -4.93 12.41 -0.02
N ASP A 97 -5.09 12.95 -1.22
CA ASP A 97 -6.14 12.55 -2.15
C ASP A 97 -5.96 11.11 -2.65
N ALA A 98 -7.06 10.44 -2.99
CA ALA A 98 -7.04 9.11 -3.61
C ALA A 98 -6.23 9.08 -4.93
N GLY A 99 -6.15 10.22 -5.64
CA GLY A 99 -5.30 10.40 -6.82
C GLY A 99 -3.78 10.32 -6.52
N MET A 100 -3.37 10.42 -5.26
CA MET A 100 -1.97 10.18 -4.88
C MET A 100 -1.62 8.70 -4.91
N ILE A 101 -2.59 7.79 -4.66
CA ILE A 101 -2.34 6.34 -4.69
C ILE A 101 -1.78 5.94 -6.06
N THR A 102 -2.38 6.44 -7.14
CA THR A 102 -1.95 6.14 -8.51
C THR A 102 -0.58 6.74 -8.86
N LYS A 103 -0.14 7.78 -8.15
CA LYS A 103 1.20 8.37 -8.28
C LYS A 103 2.24 7.64 -7.43
N PHE A 104 1.87 7.14 -6.26
CA PHE A 104 2.76 6.40 -5.38
C PHE A 104 3.14 5.03 -5.97
N ILE A 105 2.16 4.30 -6.51
CA ILE A 105 2.38 2.95 -7.06
C ILE A 105 3.58 2.86 -8.01
N PRO A 106 3.70 3.68 -9.08
CA PRO A 106 4.83 3.59 -9.99
C PRO A 106 6.17 3.93 -9.33
N ILE A 107 6.21 4.91 -8.41
CA ILE A 107 7.42 5.30 -7.68
C ILE A 107 7.89 4.16 -6.75
N VAL A 108 6.94 3.55 -6.03
CA VAL A 108 7.22 2.39 -5.16
C VAL A 108 7.71 1.20 -5.98
N MET A 109 7.08 0.92 -7.12
CA MET A 109 7.54 -0.16 -8.01
C MET A 109 8.93 0.10 -8.57
N GLU A 110 9.24 1.35 -8.95
CA GLU A 110 10.57 1.72 -9.42
C GLU A 110 11.63 1.55 -8.33
N PHE A 111 11.34 1.99 -7.11
CA PHE A 111 12.22 1.80 -5.97
C PHE A 111 12.45 0.31 -5.68
N VAL A 112 11.39 -0.49 -5.62
CA VAL A 112 11.49 -1.95 -5.39
C VAL A 112 12.29 -2.60 -6.52
N LYS A 113 12.07 -2.19 -7.78
CA LYS A 113 12.85 -2.70 -8.92
C LYS A 113 14.33 -2.43 -8.74
N SER A 114 14.67 -1.23 -8.31
CA SER A 114 16.05 -0.79 -8.07
C SER A 114 16.72 -1.53 -6.91
N LYS A 115 15.96 -1.91 -5.87
CA LYS A 115 16.49 -2.58 -4.67
C LYS A 115 16.45 -4.10 -4.73
N ALA A 116 15.42 -4.68 -5.34
CA ALA A 116 15.03 -6.08 -5.20
C ALA A 116 14.93 -6.83 -6.55
N GLY A 117 15.04 -6.11 -7.67
CA GLY A 117 14.91 -6.68 -9.01
C GLY A 117 13.47 -6.96 -9.45
N SER A 118 13.32 -7.46 -10.66
CA SER A 118 12.01 -7.66 -11.31
C SER A 118 11.12 -8.67 -10.58
N GLY A 119 11.67 -9.76 -10.05
CA GLY A 119 10.88 -10.80 -9.40
C GLY A 119 10.04 -10.30 -8.21
N VAL A 120 10.58 -9.39 -7.39
CA VAL A 120 9.85 -8.79 -6.27
C VAL A 120 8.84 -7.74 -6.74
N VAL A 121 9.16 -7.01 -7.82
CA VAL A 121 8.21 -6.08 -8.46
C VAL A 121 7.01 -6.80 -9.06
N ASP A 122 7.20 -8.00 -9.60
CA ASP A 122 6.12 -8.83 -10.13
C ASP A 122 5.16 -9.27 -9.03
N LEU A 123 5.67 -9.60 -7.83
CA LEU A 123 4.84 -9.88 -6.65
C LEU A 123 4.01 -8.66 -6.26
N LEU A 124 4.65 -7.48 -6.11
CA LEU A 124 3.92 -6.25 -5.78
C LEU A 124 2.92 -5.86 -6.87
N SER A 125 3.24 -6.11 -8.14
CA SER A 125 2.35 -5.85 -9.27
C SER A 125 1.07 -6.67 -9.20
N LYS A 126 1.10 -7.91 -8.69
CA LYS A 126 -0.11 -8.73 -8.51
C LYS A 126 -1.11 -8.12 -7.51
N VAL A 127 -0.62 -7.27 -6.61
CA VAL A 127 -1.45 -6.65 -5.56
C VAL A 127 -1.87 -5.23 -5.93
N LEU A 128 -0.95 -4.48 -6.54
CA LEU A 128 -1.10 -3.04 -6.74
C LEU A 128 -1.57 -2.63 -8.15
N LYS A 129 -1.60 -3.55 -9.13
CA LYS A 129 -2.06 -3.24 -10.51
C LYS A 129 -3.53 -3.48 -10.73
#